data_AF-X0W215-F1
#
_entry.id   AF-X0W215-F1
#
_cell.length_a   1.000
_cell.length_b   1.000
_cell.length_c   1.000
_cell.angle_alpha   90.00
_cell.angle_beta   90.00
_cell.angle_gamma   90.00
#
_symmetry.space_group_name_H-M   'P 1'
#
loop_
_entity.id
_entity.type
_entity.pdbx_description
1 polymer ?
#
loop_
_entity_poly.entity_id
_entity_poly.type
_entity_poly.pdbx_seq_one_letter_code
_entity_poly.pdbx_strand_id
1 'polypeptide(L)'
;TGRLIFNSNAPSSPNVLEISLIVADTLHRPVFDTITTMCLGLVVASNGNIGNEGTDRYGMDFVNAGDCDTTATPYLYDGSPVIGWIEELDEPENGNTHDTVFNWSIFDDGFTDDLGFRPLGGHLATTDCDPTFQVFQSGTFVTHDSAIGLERIWVAPQDPTDCDFIIQVLKVWSYDGGTHADLTIGEAIDWDVPGDSSKNDPGIDDTRNLIYQQGTELNLPGDTLQDDCVEANRRLAGLAFLEQYMNGTLLPLPGGTTPYSAYLNN
;
A
#
# COMPACT_ATOMS: atom_id res chain seq x y z
N THR A 1 -11.96 -25.75 -4.55
CA THR A 1 -12.84 -25.90 -5.74
C THR A 1 -13.93 -26.92 -5.49
N GLY A 2 -15.16 -26.61 -5.87
CA GLY A 2 -16.29 -27.52 -5.84
C GLY A 2 -16.86 -27.69 -7.25
N ARG A 3 -17.64 -28.74 -7.51
CA ARG A 3 -18.35 -28.90 -8.78
C ARG A 3 -19.77 -29.37 -8.56
N LEU A 4 -20.70 -28.82 -9.34
CA LEU A 4 -22.06 -29.35 -9.43
C LEU A 4 -22.13 -30.28 -10.63
N ILE A 5 -22.47 -31.54 -10.36
CA ILE A 5 -22.66 -32.56 -11.40
C ILE A 5 -24.16 -32.71 -11.63
N PHE A 6 -24.64 -32.28 -12.79
CA PHE A 6 -26.01 -32.52 -13.22
C PHE A 6 -26.07 -33.83 -13.99
N ASN A 7 -26.51 -34.88 -13.29
CA ASN A 7 -26.84 -36.15 -13.93
C ASN A 7 -28.23 -36.05 -14.58
N SER A 8 -28.28 -36.15 -15.91
CA SER A 8 -29.51 -36.25 -16.68
C SER A 8 -29.48 -37.43 -17.65
N ASN A 9 -30.57 -37.66 -18.38
CA ASN A 9 -30.66 -38.63 -19.46
C ASN A 9 -30.29 -38.04 -20.84
N ALA A 10 -29.73 -36.82 -20.89
CA ALA A 10 -29.25 -36.23 -22.13
C ALA A 10 -27.99 -36.96 -22.64
N PRO A 11 -27.74 -37.02 -23.96
CA PRO A 11 -26.55 -37.65 -24.53
C PRO A 11 -25.22 -37.04 -24.05
N SER A 12 -25.25 -35.79 -23.59
CA SER A 12 -24.09 -35.04 -23.07
C SER A 12 -23.92 -35.14 -21.55
N SER A 13 -24.71 -35.99 -20.87
CA SER A 13 -24.64 -36.19 -19.42
C SER A 13 -23.42 -37.03 -19.01
N PRO A 14 -22.74 -36.71 -17.88
CA PRO A 14 -23.05 -35.61 -16.96
C PRO A 14 -22.63 -34.24 -17.50
N ASN A 15 -23.42 -33.20 -17.19
CA ASN A 15 -22.97 -31.82 -17.37
C ASN A 15 -22.29 -31.36 -16.07
N VAL A 16 -21.12 -30.74 -16.21
CA VAL A 16 -20.33 -30.25 -15.09
C VAL A 16 -20.36 -28.73 -15.12
N LEU A 17 -20.83 -28.14 -14.03
CA LEU A 17 -20.62 -26.73 -13.74
C LEU A 17 -19.50 -26.66 -12.69
N GLU A 18 -18.35 -26.12 -13.10
CA GLU A 18 -17.28 -25.80 -12.15
C GLU A 18 -17.75 -24.62 -11.29
N ILE A 19 -17.66 -24.78 -9.97
CA ILE A 19 -18.01 -23.73 -9.02
C ILE A 19 -16.74 -23.30 -8.30
N SER A 20 -16.27 -22.11 -8.63
CA SER A 20 -15.33 -21.39 -7.79
C SER A 20 -16.11 -20.72 -6.66
N LEU A 21 -16.04 -21.31 -5.46
CA LEU A 21 -16.42 -20.61 -4.24
C LEU A 21 -15.14 -20.05 -3.65
N ILE A 22 -15.07 -18.72 -3.48
CA ILE A 22 -14.16 -18.14 -2.50
C ILE A 22 -14.66 -18.66 -1.15
N VAL A 23 -14.05 -19.73 -0.64
CA VAL A 23 -14.26 -20.13 0.76
C VAL A 23 -13.42 -19.19 1.60
N ALA A 24 -13.83 -17.92 1.68
CA ALA A 24 -13.42 -17.06 2.77
C ALA A 24 -14.32 -17.46 3.95
N ASP A 25 -13.86 -18.40 4.77
CA ASP A 25 -14.60 -18.78 5.98
C ASP A 25 -14.79 -17.55 6.90
N THR A 26 -14.00 -16.48 6.74
CA THR A 26 -14.39 -15.14 7.18
C THR A 26 -13.68 -14.05 6.37
N LEU A 27 -14.40 -13.32 5.51
CA LEU A 27 -13.95 -12.02 5.01
C LEU A 27 -14.23 -10.98 6.09
N HIS A 28 -13.20 -10.28 6.54
CA HIS A 28 -13.32 -9.23 7.54
C HIS A 28 -13.37 -7.85 6.88
N ARG A 29 -14.23 -6.98 7.41
CA ARG A 29 -14.14 -5.54 7.10
C ARG A 29 -12.75 -5.03 7.52
N PRO A 30 -12.10 -4.17 6.72
CA PRO A 30 -10.85 -3.54 7.09
C PRO A 30 -10.96 -2.86 8.45
N VAL A 31 -9.98 -3.11 9.31
CA VAL A 31 -9.81 -2.43 10.59
C VAL A 31 -8.69 -1.43 10.41
N PHE A 32 -9.03 -0.16 10.61
CA PHE A 32 -8.11 0.95 10.61
C PHE A 32 -7.64 1.22 12.04
N ASP A 33 -6.36 1.56 12.16
CA ASP A 33 -5.71 1.98 13.38
C ASP A 33 -4.74 3.13 13.04
N THR A 34 -4.13 3.72 14.06
CA THR A 34 -3.12 4.75 13.88
C THR A 34 -1.85 4.30 14.56
N ILE A 35 -0.73 4.45 13.85
CA ILE A 35 0.61 4.28 14.41
C ILE A 35 1.29 5.65 14.44
N THR A 36 2.01 5.94 15.53
CA THR A 36 2.61 7.25 15.74
C THR A 36 4.08 7.14 16.11
N THR A 37 4.88 8.09 15.67
CA THR A 37 6.17 8.42 16.27
C THR A 37 5.99 9.60 17.22
N MET A 38 7.08 10.12 17.78
CA MET A 38 7.03 11.38 18.52
C MET A 38 6.65 12.59 17.66
N CYS A 39 6.79 12.49 16.33
CA CYS A 39 6.62 13.61 15.41
C CYS A 39 5.50 13.36 14.40
N LEU A 40 5.32 12.13 13.91
CA LEU A 40 4.43 11.75 12.81
C LEU A 40 3.34 10.79 13.27
N GLY A 41 2.29 10.67 12.47
CA GLY A 41 1.29 9.63 12.62
C GLY A 41 0.74 9.20 11.29
N LEU A 42 0.35 7.94 11.21
CA LEU A 42 -0.07 7.31 9.98
C LEU A 42 -1.26 6.40 10.27
N VAL A 43 -2.36 6.59 9.55
CA VAL A 43 -3.42 5.59 9.50
C VAL A 43 -2.88 4.35 8.80
N VAL A 44 -3.13 3.18 9.40
CA VAL A 44 -2.75 1.86 8.89
C VAL A 44 -3.94 0.93 8.98
N ALA A 45 -4.02 -0.07 8.09
CA ALA A 45 -5.21 -0.91 8.00
C ALA A 45 -4.91 -2.40 7.77
N SER A 46 -5.87 -3.25 8.17
CA SER A 46 -5.77 -4.71 8.04
C SER A 46 -5.88 -5.25 6.59
N ASN A 47 -6.26 -4.41 5.62
CA ASN A 47 -6.21 -4.70 4.18
C ASN A 47 -4.90 -4.21 3.54
N GLY A 48 -3.99 -3.63 4.32
CA GLY A 48 -2.76 -3.05 3.81
C GLY A 48 -2.87 -1.60 3.35
N ASN A 49 -4.03 -0.95 3.48
CA ASN A 49 -4.16 0.50 3.26
C ASN A 49 -3.35 1.31 4.30
N ILE A 50 -2.85 2.46 3.87
CA ILE A 50 -2.32 3.52 4.73
C ILE A 50 -2.89 4.88 4.29
N GLY A 51 -3.06 5.82 5.22
CA GLY A 51 -3.58 7.17 4.95
C GLY A 51 -5.11 7.29 4.99
N ASN A 52 -5.83 6.28 4.49
CA ASN A 52 -7.29 6.24 4.48
C ASN A 52 -7.90 7.53 3.93
N GLU A 53 -7.47 7.92 2.73
CA GLU A 53 -7.94 9.14 2.04
C GLU A 53 -7.76 10.43 2.87
N GLY A 54 -6.66 10.52 3.62
CA GLY A 54 -6.33 11.66 4.47
C GLY A 54 -7.24 11.80 5.70
N THR A 55 -7.97 10.73 6.07
CA THR A 55 -8.90 10.74 7.21
C THR A 55 -8.20 11.15 8.50
N ASP A 56 -8.88 12.00 9.29
CA ASP A 56 -8.43 12.50 10.60
C ASP A 56 -7.05 13.18 10.59
N ARG A 57 -6.55 13.54 9.40
CA ARG A 57 -5.25 14.13 9.11
C ARG A 57 -4.02 13.27 9.40
N TYR A 58 -4.16 12.01 9.81
CA TYR A 58 -3.05 11.11 10.11
C TYR A 58 -2.38 10.52 8.85
N GLY A 59 -1.74 11.37 8.06
CA GLY A 59 -1.07 11.03 6.80
C GLY A 59 0.40 11.45 6.82
N MET A 60 1.14 11.08 7.85
CA MET A 60 2.50 11.54 8.13
C MET A 60 2.59 13.07 8.32
N ASP A 61 1.54 13.67 8.86
CA ASP A 61 1.58 15.04 9.36
C ASP A 61 2.27 15.11 10.73
N PHE A 62 2.71 16.30 11.14
CA PHE A 62 3.39 16.48 12.43
C PHE A 62 2.40 16.43 13.61
N VAL A 63 1.74 15.30 13.87
CA VAL A 63 0.55 15.17 14.74
C VAL A 63 0.71 15.76 16.15
N ASN A 64 1.92 15.74 16.70
CA ASN A 64 2.20 16.22 18.07
C ASN A 64 2.79 17.63 18.14
N ALA A 65 3.32 18.16 17.03
CA ALA A 65 3.85 19.53 16.96
C ALA A 65 2.90 20.50 16.26
N GLY A 66 1.94 19.97 15.49
CA GLY A 66 1.23 20.71 14.46
C GLY A 66 2.17 21.02 13.29
N ASP A 67 1.64 21.02 12.08
CA ASP A 67 2.24 21.87 11.06
C ASP A 67 1.92 23.31 11.46
N CYS A 68 2.93 24.19 11.45
CA CYS A 68 2.65 25.59 11.75
C CYS A 68 2.06 26.32 10.54
N ASP A 69 2.08 25.70 9.35
CA ASP A 69 1.06 25.92 8.34
C ASP A 69 -0.24 25.21 8.74
N THR A 70 -1.15 25.97 9.35
CA THR A 70 -2.47 25.45 9.76
C THR A 70 -3.39 25.05 8.60
N THR A 71 -3.03 25.41 7.37
CA THR A 71 -3.78 25.12 6.15
C THR A 71 -3.26 23.90 5.39
N ALA A 72 -2.07 23.41 5.73
CA ALA A 72 -1.49 22.20 5.16
C ALA A 72 -2.43 20.98 5.28
N THR A 73 -2.45 20.19 4.19
CA THR A 73 -3.05 18.87 4.14
C THR A 73 -2.07 17.80 4.66
N PRO A 74 -2.55 16.59 4.96
CA PRO A 74 -1.65 15.47 5.27
C PRO A 74 -0.72 15.18 4.09
N TYR A 75 0.52 14.78 4.36
CA TYR A 75 1.51 14.51 3.32
C TYR A 75 1.16 13.27 2.50
N LEU A 76 0.58 12.26 3.15
CA LEU A 76 0.12 11.03 2.54
C LEU A 76 -1.41 11.05 2.53
N TYR A 77 -1.98 11.07 1.33
CA TYR A 77 -3.43 10.97 1.16
C TYR A 77 -3.87 9.52 1.34
N ASP A 78 -3.31 8.62 0.52
CA ASP A 78 -3.66 7.22 0.59
C ASP A 78 -2.57 6.32 0.00
N GLY A 79 -2.57 5.03 0.32
CA GLY A 79 -1.57 4.13 -0.22
C GLY A 79 -1.78 2.67 0.15
N SER A 80 -1.19 1.77 -0.62
CA SER A 80 -1.30 0.32 -0.38
C SER A 80 -0.24 -0.46 -1.15
N PRO A 81 0.01 -1.74 -0.82
CA PRO A 81 0.79 -2.57 -1.72
C PRO A 81 0.01 -2.79 -3.03
N VAL A 82 0.73 -3.06 -4.11
CA VAL A 82 0.14 -3.45 -5.39
C VAL A 82 0.64 -4.82 -5.78
N ILE A 83 -0.29 -5.73 -6.04
CA ILE A 83 0.00 -7.05 -6.61
C ILE A 83 -0.68 -7.14 -7.97
N GLY A 84 0.10 -7.37 -9.02
CA GLY A 84 -0.46 -7.58 -10.35
C GLY A 84 0.17 -8.74 -11.09
N TRP A 85 -0.50 -9.19 -12.13
CA TRP A 85 -0.03 -10.23 -13.03
C TRP A 85 -0.72 -10.09 -14.38
N ILE A 86 -0.21 -10.83 -15.37
CA ILE A 86 -0.86 -10.95 -16.67
C ILE A 86 -1.66 -12.25 -16.63
N GLU A 87 -2.95 -12.16 -16.90
CA GLU A 87 -3.82 -13.34 -17.06
C GLU A 87 -4.17 -13.57 -18.52
N GLU A 88 -4.38 -14.84 -18.89
CA GLU A 88 -4.95 -15.19 -20.18
C GLU A 88 -6.47 -14.98 -20.13
N LEU A 89 -7.01 -14.31 -21.14
CA LEU A 89 -8.44 -14.09 -21.24
C LEU A 89 -9.15 -15.37 -21.70
N ASP A 90 -10.22 -15.77 -21.00
CA ASP A 90 -11.08 -16.88 -21.41
C ASP A 90 -11.67 -16.66 -22.82
N GLU A 91 -11.94 -15.41 -23.19
CA GLU A 91 -12.41 -15.00 -24.51
C GLU A 91 -11.63 -13.77 -25.00
N PRO A 92 -11.05 -13.78 -26.22
CA PRO A 92 -10.29 -12.64 -26.71
C PRO A 92 -11.12 -11.36 -26.87
N GLU A 93 -10.67 -10.27 -26.28
CA GLU A 93 -11.29 -8.95 -26.42
C GLU A 93 -10.46 -8.06 -27.36
N ASN A 94 -11.07 -7.55 -28.43
CA ASN A 94 -10.40 -6.68 -29.42
C ASN A 94 -9.09 -7.25 -30.01
N GLY A 95 -8.96 -8.58 -30.05
CA GLY A 95 -7.76 -9.28 -30.53
C GLY A 95 -6.66 -9.45 -29.48
N ASN A 96 -6.88 -8.98 -28.24
CA ASN A 96 -6.03 -9.28 -27.10
C ASN A 96 -6.45 -10.61 -26.49
N THR A 97 -5.48 -11.44 -26.13
CA THR A 97 -5.70 -12.73 -25.45
C THR A 97 -5.24 -12.70 -24.00
N HIS A 98 -4.80 -11.54 -23.51
CA HIS A 98 -4.31 -11.35 -22.16
C HIS A 98 -4.82 -10.03 -21.62
N ASP A 99 -4.98 -9.96 -20.30
CA ASP A 99 -5.28 -8.73 -19.57
C ASP A 99 -4.33 -8.59 -18.37
N THR A 100 -4.20 -7.36 -17.87
CA THR A 100 -3.41 -7.08 -16.67
C THR A 100 -4.33 -6.94 -15.48
N VAL A 101 -4.13 -7.80 -14.49
CA VAL A 101 -4.88 -7.77 -13.23
C VAL A 101 -4.05 -7.05 -12.19
N PHE A 102 -4.69 -6.19 -11.40
CA PHE A 102 -4.09 -5.53 -10.25
C PHE A 102 -4.97 -5.66 -9.02
N ASN A 103 -4.32 -5.78 -7.87
CA ASN A 103 -4.94 -5.73 -6.56
C ASN A 103 -4.28 -4.64 -5.74
N TRP A 104 -5.11 -3.81 -5.11
CA TRP A 104 -4.68 -2.70 -4.26
C TRP A 104 -5.79 -2.36 -3.24
N SER A 105 -5.54 -1.40 -2.37
CA SER A 105 -6.56 -0.82 -1.48
C SER A 105 -6.34 0.68 -1.34
N ILE A 106 -6.15 1.36 -2.48
CA ILE A 106 -6.03 2.82 -2.56
C ILE A 106 -7.39 3.38 -3.01
N PHE A 107 -7.75 4.55 -2.50
CA PHE A 107 -8.96 5.34 -2.78
C PHE A 107 -10.29 4.76 -2.29
N ASP A 108 -10.25 3.82 -1.33
CA ASP A 108 -11.31 3.39 -0.41
C ASP A 108 -10.79 2.18 0.40
N ASP A 109 -11.60 1.65 1.33
CA ASP A 109 -11.36 0.37 1.99
C ASP A 109 -11.39 -0.83 1.01
N GLY A 110 -12.08 -0.66 -0.13
CA GLY A 110 -12.01 -1.44 -1.37
C GLY A 110 -12.25 -2.95 -1.26
N PHE A 111 -12.48 -3.48 -0.06
CA PHE A 111 -12.35 -4.91 0.23
C PHE A 111 -13.47 -5.77 -0.36
N THR A 112 -14.51 -5.13 -0.91
CA THR A 112 -15.58 -5.76 -1.69
C THR A 112 -15.44 -5.56 -3.19
N ASP A 113 -14.51 -4.72 -3.63
CA ASP A 113 -14.35 -4.36 -5.03
C ASP A 113 -13.49 -5.38 -5.76
N ASP A 114 -13.65 -5.48 -7.08
CA ASP A 114 -12.99 -6.50 -7.89
C ASP A 114 -11.46 -6.41 -7.86
N LEU A 115 -10.91 -5.24 -7.54
CA LEU A 115 -9.46 -5.00 -7.42
C LEU A 115 -8.98 -4.93 -5.95
N GLY A 116 -9.88 -5.11 -4.99
CA GLY A 116 -9.57 -4.97 -3.57
C GLY A 116 -8.85 -6.18 -2.99
N PHE A 117 -8.01 -5.95 -1.98
CA PHE A 117 -7.56 -7.04 -1.13
C PHE A 117 -8.71 -7.55 -0.23
N ARG A 118 -8.60 -8.80 0.21
CA ARG A 118 -9.57 -9.51 1.06
C ARG A 118 -8.94 -9.79 2.43
N PRO A 119 -9.27 -9.00 3.48
CA PRO A 119 -8.76 -9.26 4.83
C PRO A 119 -9.36 -10.54 5.40
N LEU A 120 -8.51 -11.42 5.92
CA LEU A 120 -8.89 -12.69 6.54
C LEU A 120 -8.79 -12.65 8.08
N GLY A 121 -8.32 -11.53 8.64
CA GLY A 121 -8.21 -11.31 10.07
C GLY A 121 -6.83 -11.64 10.63
N GLY A 122 -6.74 -11.72 11.96
CA GLY A 122 -5.47 -11.90 12.68
C GLY A 122 -4.67 -10.61 12.87
N HIS A 123 -5.24 -9.44 12.57
CA HIS A 123 -4.61 -8.16 12.86
C HIS A 123 -4.37 -7.99 14.36
N LEU A 124 -3.29 -7.30 14.71
CA LEU A 124 -2.99 -6.89 16.07
C LEU A 124 -3.00 -5.36 16.08
N ALA A 125 -3.87 -4.79 16.92
CA ALA A 125 -3.98 -3.35 17.14
C ALA A 125 -2.64 -2.75 17.56
N THR A 126 -2.46 -1.47 17.29
CA THR A 126 -1.26 -0.72 17.62
C THR A 126 -0.93 -0.92 19.09
N THR A 127 0.29 -1.37 19.36
CA THR A 127 0.78 -1.63 20.71
C THR A 127 2.16 -1.03 20.89
N ASP A 128 2.39 -0.40 22.04
CA ASP A 128 3.72 0.03 22.47
C ASP A 128 4.55 -1.21 22.84
N CYS A 129 5.53 -1.54 21.99
CA CYS A 129 6.42 -2.66 22.20
C CYS A 129 7.74 -2.12 22.74
N ASP A 130 7.91 -2.12 24.08
CA ASP A 130 9.00 -1.39 24.75
C ASP A 130 8.85 0.14 24.54
N PRO A 131 9.33 1.06 25.41
CA PRO A 131 9.23 2.50 25.17
C PRO A 131 9.95 3.01 23.90
N THR A 132 10.45 2.12 23.03
CA THR A 132 11.27 2.44 21.87
C THR A 132 10.52 2.42 20.55
N PHE A 133 9.41 1.68 20.42
CA PHE A 133 8.64 1.64 19.17
C PHE A 133 7.17 1.22 19.37
N GLN A 134 6.30 1.72 18.51
CA GLN A 134 4.96 1.18 18.29
C GLN A 134 4.97 0.17 17.15
N VAL A 135 4.08 -0.83 17.22
CA VAL A 135 3.88 -1.80 16.14
C VAL A 135 2.40 -1.99 15.87
N PHE A 136 2.04 -2.00 14.59
CA PHE A 136 0.77 -2.52 14.09
C PHE A 136 1.02 -3.68 13.12
N GLN A 137 0.17 -4.71 13.17
CA GLN A 137 0.24 -5.85 12.27
C GLN A 137 -1.12 -6.03 11.58
N SER A 138 -1.14 -6.03 10.25
CA SER A 138 -2.37 -6.15 9.46
C SER A 138 -3.09 -7.50 9.64
N GLY A 139 -2.39 -8.52 10.13
CA GLY A 139 -2.80 -9.90 9.95
C GLY A 139 -2.71 -10.30 8.47
N THR A 140 -3.48 -11.30 8.09
CA THR A 140 -3.49 -11.79 6.70
C THR A 140 -4.55 -11.10 5.87
N PHE A 141 -4.16 -10.64 4.68
CA PHE A 141 -5.06 -10.27 3.60
C PHE A 141 -4.58 -10.91 2.30
N VAL A 142 -5.49 -11.14 1.36
CA VAL A 142 -5.18 -11.86 0.11
C VAL A 142 -5.67 -11.09 -1.11
N THR A 143 -5.15 -11.40 -2.29
CA THR A 143 -5.71 -10.95 -3.58
C THR A 143 -7.17 -11.40 -3.72
N HIS A 144 -7.96 -10.73 -4.57
CA HIS A 144 -9.40 -11.01 -4.71
C HIS A 144 -9.72 -12.47 -5.08
N ASP A 145 -8.82 -13.14 -5.79
CA ASP A 145 -8.88 -14.56 -6.16
C ASP A 145 -8.34 -15.52 -5.08
N SER A 146 -7.84 -14.98 -3.96
CA SER A 146 -7.20 -15.70 -2.86
C SER A 146 -5.92 -16.48 -3.24
N ALA A 147 -5.26 -16.13 -4.34
CA ALA A 147 -4.03 -16.80 -4.78
C ALA A 147 -2.80 -16.36 -3.96
N ILE A 148 -2.65 -15.05 -3.76
CA ILE A 148 -1.47 -14.44 -3.13
C ILE A 148 -1.84 -13.90 -1.75
N GLY A 149 -1.05 -14.28 -0.75
CA GLY A 149 -1.22 -13.86 0.64
C GLY A 149 -0.22 -12.79 1.01
N LEU A 150 -0.69 -11.82 1.79
CA LEU A 150 0.07 -10.68 2.24
C LEU A 150 -0.11 -10.43 3.74
N GLU A 151 0.94 -9.88 4.34
CA GLU A 151 0.95 -9.34 5.70
C GLU A 151 1.82 -8.08 5.69
N ARG A 152 1.34 -7.02 6.33
CA ARG A 152 2.09 -5.79 6.60
C ARG A 152 2.33 -5.63 8.09
N ILE A 153 3.54 -5.20 8.39
CA ILE A 153 3.95 -4.79 9.74
C ILE A 153 4.49 -3.37 9.62
N TRP A 154 3.99 -2.47 10.45
CA TRP A 154 4.50 -1.12 10.57
C TRP A 154 5.14 -0.95 11.94
N VAL A 155 6.30 -0.30 11.95
CA VAL A 155 7.09 -0.03 13.15
C VAL A 155 7.41 1.45 13.19
N ALA A 156 6.95 2.14 14.23
CA ALA A 156 7.15 3.57 14.42
C ALA A 156 8.05 3.82 15.64
N PRO A 157 9.28 4.34 15.44
CA PRO A 157 10.18 4.65 16.54
C PRO A 157 9.60 5.72 17.48
N GLN A 158 9.91 5.62 18.77
CA GLN A 158 9.50 6.57 19.81
C GLN A 158 10.65 7.47 20.27
N ASP A 159 11.84 7.38 19.69
CA ASP A 159 12.93 8.31 19.97
C ASP A 159 12.64 9.67 19.30
N PRO A 160 12.64 10.80 20.03
CA PRO A 160 12.47 12.13 19.44
C PRO A 160 13.48 12.51 18.36
N THR A 161 14.63 11.82 18.27
CA THR A 161 15.62 12.09 17.20
C THR A 161 15.41 11.26 15.94
N ASP A 162 14.63 10.18 16.02
CA ASP A 162 14.36 9.23 14.92
C ASP A 162 12.86 9.15 14.64
N CYS A 163 12.19 10.31 14.62
CA CYS A 163 10.74 10.40 14.57
C CYS A 163 10.17 10.74 13.19
N ASP A 164 11.02 10.96 12.18
CA ASP A 164 10.66 11.42 10.83
C ASP A 164 10.43 10.28 9.83
N PHE A 165 10.38 9.03 10.30
CA PHE A 165 10.11 7.87 9.46
C PHE A 165 9.29 6.79 10.19
N ILE A 166 8.64 5.95 9.39
CA ILE A 166 8.00 4.70 9.81
C ILE A 166 8.58 3.59 8.95
N ILE A 167 8.94 2.46 9.57
CA ILE A 167 9.42 1.29 8.84
C ILE A 167 8.21 0.41 8.51
N GLN A 168 8.12 -0.03 7.26
CA GLN A 168 7.15 -1.02 6.83
C GLN A 168 7.83 -2.31 6.37
N VAL A 169 7.20 -3.44 6.65
CA VAL A 169 7.58 -4.75 6.12
C VAL A 169 6.37 -5.31 5.39
N LEU A 170 6.53 -5.61 4.10
CA LEU A 170 5.56 -6.36 3.31
C LEU A 170 6.05 -7.81 3.15
N LYS A 171 5.25 -8.76 3.64
CA LYS A 171 5.44 -10.19 3.37
C LYS A 171 4.48 -10.63 2.29
N VAL A 172 4.96 -11.43 1.35
CA VAL A 172 4.17 -11.97 0.24
C VAL A 172 4.46 -13.47 0.12
N TRP A 173 3.42 -14.29 -0.02
CA TRP A 173 3.55 -15.73 -0.20
C TRP A 173 2.44 -16.31 -1.08
N SER A 174 2.67 -17.53 -1.60
CA SER A 174 1.63 -18.32 -2.26
C SER A 174 0.62 -18.81 -1.22
N TYR A 175 -0.56 -18.21 -1.19
CA TYR A 175 -1.61 -18.51 -0.21
C TYR A 175 -2.36 -19.79 -0.54
N ASP A 176 -2.62 -20.00 -1.84
CA ASP A 176 -3.25 -21.22 -2.36
C ASP A 176 -2.30 -22.42 -2.43
N GLY A 177 -0.99 -22.21 -2.20
CA GLY A 177 0.06 -23.21 -2.31
C GLY A 177 0.50 -23.53 -3.74
N GLY A 178 -0.02 -22.79 -4.73
CA GLY A 178 0.31 -22.90 -6.14
C GLY A 178 1.65 -22.24 -6.50
N THR A 179 2.13 -22.50 -7.72
CA THR A 179 3.23 -21.74 -8.32
C THR A 179 2.66 -20.59 -9.11
N HIS A 180 3.18 -19.40 -8.86
CA HIS A 180 2.77 -18.16 -9.51
C HIS A 180 3.96 -17.57 -10.26
N ALA A 181 3.73 -17.12 -11.49
CA ALA A 181 4.72 -16.52 -12.36
C ALA A 181 4.29 -15.09 -12.74
N ASP A 182 5.25 -14.30 -13.22
CA ASP A 182 5.01 -12.95 -13.75
C ASP A 182 4.27 -12.00 -12.79
N LEU A 183 4.50 -12.19 -11.48
CA LEU A 183 4.00 -11.29 -10.44
C LEU A 183 4.74 -9.95 -10.47
N THR A 184 3.97 -8.88 -10.50
CA THR A 184 4.39 -7.52 -10.16
C THR A 184 4.05 -7.28 -8.70
N ILE A 185 5.05 -6.91 -7.89
CA ILE A 185 4.91 -6.62 -6.47
C ILE A 185 5.50 -5.24 -6.23
N GLY A 186 4.75 -4.34 -5.62
CA GLY A 186 5.21 -3.00 -5.31
C GLY A 186 4.35 -2.29 -4.27
N GLU A 187 4.58 -0.99 -4.16
CA GLU A 187 3.80 -0.06 -3.33
C GLU A 187 3.36 1.09 -4.23
N ALA A 188 2.11 1.53 -4.08
CA ALA A 188 1.62 2.74 -4.70
C ALA A 188 1.08 3.66 -3.59
N ILE A 189 1.57 4.88 -3.58
CA ILE A 189 1.25 5.89 -2.57
C ILE A 189 0.86 7.18 -3.30
N ASP A 190 -0.27 7.75 -2.91
CA ASP A 190 -0.70 9.09 -3.27
C ASP A 190 -0.18 10.07 -2.23
N TRP A 191 0.81 10.87 -2.64
CA TRP A 191 1.42 11.89 -1.79
C TRP A 191 0.80 13.24 -2.13
N ASP A 192 0.31 13.91 -1.09
CA ASP A 192 -0.21 15.28 -1.09
C ASP A 192 0.77 16.17 -0.29
N VAL A 193 2.05 16.19 -0.70
CA VAL A 193 3.06 17.00 -0.01
C VAL A 193 2.63 18.47 -0.08
N PRO A 194 2.47 19.17 1.07
CA PRO A 194 1.96 20.54 1.05
C PRO A 194 2.85 21.47 0.22
N GLY A 195 2.21 22.37 -0.53
CA GLY A 195 2.85 23.42 -1.29
C GLY A 195 1.85 24.32 -2.03
N ASP A 196 2.36 25.32 -2.75
CA ASP A 196 1.57 26.37 -3.41
C ASP A 196 0.82 25.89 -4.66
N SER A 197 1.05 24.64 -5.04
CA SER A 197 0.58 24.04 -6.27
C SER A 197 -0.12 22.72 -5.95
N SER A 198 -1.12 22.37 -6.75
CA SER A 198 -1.81 21.08 -6.66
C SER A 198 -0.98 19.91 -7.21
N LYS A 199 0.32 20.12 -7.41
CA LYS A 199 1.27 19.15 -7.94
C LYS A 199 2.48 19.11 -7.02
N ASN A 200 3.03 17.91 -6.87
CA ASN A 200 4.32 17.72 -6.26
C ASN A 200 5.36 17.44 -7.35
N ASP A 201 6.57 17.92 -7.11
CA ASP A 201 7.71 17.69 -7.96
C ASP A 201 8.33 16.34 -7.60
N PRO A 202 8.36 15.36 -8.52
CA PRO A 202 8.81 14.03 -8.21
C PRO A 202 10.33 13.91 -8.36
N GLY A 203 10.95 13.00 -7.60
CA GLY A 203 12.39 12.79 -7.67
C GLY A 203 12.85 11.39 -7.24
N ILE A 204 14.09 11.07 -7.61
CA ILE A 204 14.79 9.84 -7.23
C ILE A 204 16.13 10.22 -6.61
N ASP A 205 16.45 9.61 -5.47
CA ASP A 205 17.78 9.63 -4.87
C ASP A 205 18.35 8.21 -4.85
N ASP A 206 19.16 7.92 -5.87
CA ASP A 206 19.86 6.66 -6.03
C ASP A 206 20.79 6.35 -4.86
N THR A 207 21.32 7.34 -4.13
CA THR A 207 22.25 7.04 -3.02
C THR A 207 21.51 6.44 -1.84
N ARG A 208 20.24 6.83 -1.66
CA ARG A 208 19.37 6.41 -0.56
C ARG A 208 18.35 5.37 -0.98
N ASN A 209 18.34 4.95 -2.25
CA ASN A 209 17.33 4.06 -2.82
C ASN A 209 15.90 4.58 -2.56
N LEU A 210 15.72 5.89 -2.75
CA LEU A 210 14.54 6.65 -2.33
C LEU A 210 13.82 7.23 -3.56
N ILE A 211 12.52 7.00 -3.64
CA ILE A 211 11.61 7.83 -4.46
C ILE A 211 10.96 8.85 -3.55
N TYR A 212 10.84 10.10 -4.01
CA TYR A 212 10.25 11.16 -3.22
C TYR A 212 9.37 12.08 -4.06
N GLN A 213 8.51 12.80 -3.36
CA GLN A 213 7.70 13.91 -3.82
C GLN A 213 8.09 15.15 -3.02
N GLN A 214 8.10 16.29 -3.68
CA GLN A 214 8.47 17.58 -3.10
C GLN A 214 7.35 18.59 -3.30
N GLY A 215 7.06 19.41 -2.28
CA GLY A 215 6.15 20.53 -2.42
C GLY A 215 6.67 21.56 -3.43
N THR A 216 5.80 22.10 -4.27
CA THR A 216 6.19 23.14 -5.24
C THR A 216 6.01 24.53 -4.63
N GLU A 217 7.06 25.34 -4.71
CA GLU A 217 7.11 26.73 -4.23
C GLU A 217 6.90 27.70 -5.41
N LEU A 218 5.83 28.49 -5.38
CA LEU A 218 5.46 29.43 -6.44
C LEU A 218 5.76 30.90 -6.06
N ASN A 219 6.19 31.19 -4.83
CA ASN A 219 6.52 32.53 -4.34
C ASN A 219 5.37 33.53 -4.61
N LEU A 220 4.15 33.14 -4.25
CA LEU A 220 2.96 33.94 -4.58
C LEU A 220 2.95 35.28 -3.84
N PRO A 221 2.44 36.37 -4.44
CA PRO A 221 2.36 37.66 -3.75
C PRO A 221 1.48 37.57 -2.49
N GLY A 222 2.09 37.72 -1.31
CA GLY A 222 1.39 37.67 -0.03
C GLY A 222 1.50 36.33 0.69
N ASP A 223 2.11 35.33 0.06
CA ASP A 223 2.67 34.19 0.76
C ASP A 223 3.88 34.68 1.58
N THR A 224 3.84 34.36 2.88
CA THR A 224 4.93 34.68 3.79
C THR A 224 5.32 33.43 4.55
N LEU A 225 6.62 33.24 4.79
CA LEU A 225 7.15 32.24 5.72
C LEU A 225 6.54 32.31 7.13
N GLN A 226 5.82 33.38 7.46
CA GLN A 226 5.11 33.52 8.72
C GLN A 226 3.80 32.72 8.75
N ASP A 227 3.23 32.43 7.58
CA ASP A 227 2.03 31.61 7.39
C ASP A 227 2.42 30.14 7.11
N ASP A 228 3.50 29.89 6.36
CA ASP A 228 3.86 28.53 5.88
C ASP A 228 4.99 27.85 6.67
N CYS A 229 5.71 28.62 7.50
CA CYS A 229 6.85 28.26 8.35
C CYS A 229 8.09 27.64 7.70
N VAL A 230 7.91 26.92 6.61
CA VAL A 230 8.90 26.18 5.84
C VAL A 230 8.49 26.34 4.38
N GLU A 231 9.41 26.84 3.54
CA GLU A 231 9.20 26.94 2.09
C GLU A 231 8.72 25.59 1.52
N ALA A 232 7.75 25.62 0.60
CA ALA A 232 7.14 24.41 0.08
C ALA A 232 8.17 23.45 -0.56
N ASN A 233 9.18 24.03 -1.22
CA ASN A 233 10.31 23.29 -1.81
C ASN A 233 11.24 22.63 -0.77
N ARG A 234 10.98 22.76 0.53
CA ARG A 234 11.69 22.04 1.60
C ARG A 234 10.85 20.94 2.22
N ARG A 235 9.58 20.81 1.81
CA ARG A 235 8.67 19.74 2.23
C ARG A 235 8.90 18.56 1.30
N LEU A 236 9.23 17.41 1.89
CA LEU A 236 9.58 16.18 1.19
C LEU A 236 8.88 15.00 1.87
N ALA A 237 8.38 14.07 1.08
CA ALA A 237 7.99 12.74 1.55
C ALA A 237 8.37 11.69 0.52
N GLY A 238 8.52 10.44 0.93
CA GLY A 238 8.96 9.39 0.02
C GLY A 238 9.09 8.03 0.66
N LEU A 239 9.48 7.05 -0.16
CA LEU A 239 9.74 5.67 0.26
C LEU A 239 11.16 5.27 -0.11
N ALA A 240 11.92 4.87 0.91
CA ALA A 240 13.24 4.27 0.73
C ALA A 240 13.13 2.74 0.76
N PHE A 241 13.65 2.07 -0.24
CA PHE A 241 13.69 0.61 -0.26
C PHE A 241 14.93 0.11 0.48
N LEU A 242 14.71 -0.51 1.63
CA LEU A 242 15.78 -0.95 2.52
C LEU A 242 16.41 -2.26 2.04
N GLU A 243 15.64 -3.36 2.10
CA GLU A 243 16.12 -4.72 1.84
C GLU A 243 14.98 -5.63 1.37
N GLN A 244 15.35 -6.76 0.75
CA GLN A 244 14.41 -7.81 0.38
C GLN A 244 14.96 -9.20 0.70
N TYR A 245 14.06 -10.09 1.10
CA TYR A 245 14.37 -11.47 1.46
C TYR A 245 13.49 -12.41 0.66
N MET A 246 14.07 -13.48 0.13
CA MET A 246 13.33 -14.57 -0.48
C MET A 246 13.65 -15.86 0.26
N ASN A 247 12.62 -16.49 0.85
CA ASN A 247 12.75 -17.71 1.65
C ASN A 247 13.86 -17.61 2.72
N GLY A 248 13.91 -16.46 3.42
CA GLY A 248 14.88 -16.19 4.47
C GLY A 248 16.30 -15.85 3.99
N THR A 249 16.53 -15.81 2.67
CA THR A 249 17.81 -15.41 2.08
C THR A 249 17.73 -13.95 1.65
N LEU A 250 18.65 -13.11 2.14
CA LEU A 250 18.81 -11.74 1.66
C LEU A 250 19.10 -11.76 0.16
N LEU A 251 18.27 -11.09 -0.62
CA LEU A 251 18.53 -10.90 -2.04
C LEU A 251 19.31 -9.60 -2.25
N PRO A 252 20.31 -9.58 -3.15
CA PRO A 252 20.93 -8.34 -3.56
C PRO A 252 19.87 -7.40 -4.15
N LEU A 253 20.01 -6.10 -3.89
CA LEU A 253 19.18 -5.09 -4.56
C LEU A 253 19.36 -5.25 -6.08
N PRO A 254 18.28 -5.31 -6.88
CA PRO A 254 18.39 -5.56 -8.31
C PRO A 254 19.18 -4.44 -9.01
N GLY A 255 20.41 -4.72 -9.44
CA GLY A 255 21.07 -3.99 -10.52
C GLY A 255 21.62 -2.57 -10.25
N GLY A 256 21.62 -2.08 -9.02
CA GLY A 256 22.07 -0.72 -8.70
C GLY A 256 21.18 -0.12 -7.63
N THR A 257 21.61 0.99 -7.05
CA THR A 257 20.94 1.64 -5.91
C THR A 257 19.67 2.41 -6.31
N THR A 258 19.09 2.09 -7.47
CA THR A 258 17.90 2.72 -8.04
C THR A 258 16.68 1.82 -7.78
N PRO A 259 15.55 2.36 -7.30
CA PRO A 259 14.30 1.63 -7.15
C PRO A 259 13.87 1.00 -8.50
N TYR A 260 13.67 -0.31 -8.52
CA TYR A 260 13.20 -1.01 -9.71
C TYR A 260 11.75 -0.62 -10.01
N SER A 261 11.48 -0.12 -11.23
CA SER A 261 10.15 0.26 -11.70
C SER A 261 9.46 1.37 -10.88
N ALA A 262 10.21 2.38 -10.45
CA ALA A 262 9.63 3.62 -9.95
C ALA A 262 8.96 4.41 -11.09
N TYR A 263 7.66 4.65 -10.98
CA TYR A 263 6.91 5.50 -11.90
C TYR A 263 6.49 6.77 -11.17
N LEU A 264 6.90 7.92 -11.72
CA LEU A 264 6.49 9.23 -11.23
C LEU A 264 5.36 9.70 -12.15
N ASN A 265 4.18 9.93 -11.61
CA ASN A 265 3.09 10.57 -12.36
C ASN A 265 3.33 12.09 -12.39
N ASN A 266 3.29 12.68 -13.58
CA ASN A 266 3.44 14.13 -13.84
C ASN A 266 2.09 14.81 -14.07
#